data_AF-A0A1V5GV13-F1
#
_entry.id   AF-A0A1V5GV13-F1
#
_cell.length_a   1.000
_cell.length_b   1.000
_cell.length_c   1.000
_cell.angle_alpha   90.00
_cell.angle_beta   90.00
_cell.angle_gamma   90.00
#
_symmetry.space_group_name_H-M   'P 1'
#
loop_
_entity.id
_entity.type
_entity.pdbx_description
1 polymer ?
#
loop_
_entity_poly.entity_id
_entity_poly.type
_entity_poly.pdbx_seq_one_letter_code
_entity_poly.pdbx_strand_id
1 'polypeptide(L)'
;MPIADGTVLQPGLLILRGAVNTGVLQSGDRAWLIDCCDSVTPERLTALGIRRVERILATQHRRLNLMGADRFIAGGARLVVPEAERRLIEQVEDYWSDPRWRWHLYRFQPGPLVLPWSLTVDRNAVGGESFDWRGFRVSVLATPGASEGAVSYLVEVEGRRVCFCGDVLCGTGQVPDLYSLQKGEGFGVGDYHGFVGMRAALYRSLERLGNCGADTLVPSRGEPVAAPAEATRLTRGRLEELFTLYSEVSSIHHYFPGGLPATPARLPPVPTLPVPECVRNVDYTSWALVSDSGAALVLDCPRSATVTTLRDWLARGTIRHVEAAWVTHYHDDHVDGMPELQRAFGCPVITDEHLAEVIEHPERFCLPAQSPLPCPVARATRHGDSWDWHEFRFTALHWPGQTHHGAGLLAEGHGLRMLFAGDSFSPCGIDDYCCGNRNPPGAGRGYRRCLDLLRELHPDLIFNPHQAAPFRFDEATLVRIEANLVAREALLAALLPGDTPAFGLDEWWVRTYPYEQTARAGEAFDLAVCFTSYGPRAAAAAQAAAPDGWVAGGPAWQEGEVAAGEEGRLVLRLTVPPDARPGQVVIPVRIRWNGRYLGAFRHAIVHVAPERR
;
A
#
# COMPACT_ATOMS: atom_id res chain seq x y z
N MET A 1 -27.44 -2.93 9.34
CA MET A 1 -28.33 -4.04 8.93
C MET A 1 -27.83 -5.33 9.55
N PRO A 2 -28.70 -6.25 10.00
CA PRO A 2 -28.27 -7.61 10.29
C PRO A 2 -27.71 -8.19 9.00
N ILE A 3 -26.48 -8.70 9.03
CA ILE A 3 -25.88 -9.36 7.86
C ILE A 3 -26.77 -10.55 7.53
N ALA A 4 -27.31 -10.59 6.31
CA ALA A 4 -28.22 -11.63 5.86
C ALA A 4 -27.70 -13.04 6.20
N ASP A 5 -28.64 -13.90 6.57
CA ASP A 5 -28.45 -15.30 6.92
C ASP A 5 -27.61 -16.05 5.87
N GLY A 6 -26.86 -17.07 6.30
CA GLY A 6 -25.83 -17.72 5.49
C GLY A 6 -26.33 -18.17 4.11
N THR A 7 -25.53 -17.94 3.07
CA THR A 7 -25.83 -18.39 1.70
C THR A 7 -25.56 -19.90 1.62
N VAL A 8 -26.59 -20.71 1.47
CA VAL A 8 -26.47 -22.17 1.32
C VAL A 8 -25.97 -22.50 -0.09
N LEU A 9 -24.88 -23.26 -0.19
CA LEU A 9 -24.32 -23.75 -1.45
C LEU A 9 -24.74 -25.19 -1.76
N GLN A 10 -24.87 -26.01 -0.71
CA GLN A 10 -25.34 -27.40 -0.70
C GLN A 10 -25.81 -27.70 0.75
N PRO A 11 -26.69 -28.70 1.01
CA PRO A 11 -26.99 -29.09 2.38
C PRO A 11 -25.73 -29.32 3.22
N GLY A 12 -25.65 -28.63 4.36
CA GLY A 12 -24.47 -28.65 5.23
C GLY A 12 -23.28 -27.81 4.77
N LEU A 13 -23.33 -27.15 3.61
CA LEU A 13 -22.27 -26.24 3.14
C LEU A 13 -22.84 -24.84 2.87
N LEU A 14 -22.38 -23.85 3.64
CA LEU A 14 -22.88 -22.48 3.56
C LEU A 14 -21.75 -21.44 3.67
N ILE A 15 -22.05 -20.22 3.25
CA ILE A 15 -21.17 -19.05 3.35
C ILE A 15 -21.77 -18.06 4.34
N LEU A 16 -20.98 -17.64 5.33
CA LEU A 16 -21.27 -16.48 6.15
C LEU A 16 -20.56 -15.26 5.62
N ARG A 17 -21.35 -14.24 5.28
CA ARG A 17 -20.83 -12.98 4.77
C ARG A 17 -20.26 -12.13 5.90
N GLY A 18 -19.21 -11.40 5.60
CA GLY A 18 -18.52 -10.51 6.53
C GLY A 18 -17.59 -9.57 5.76
N ALA A 19 -16.51 -9.14 6.40
CA ALA A 19 -15.40 -8.50 5.70
C ALA A 19 -14.78 -9.41 4.65
N VAL A 20 -14.70 -10.70 5.02
CA VAL A 20 -14.46 -11.81 4.12
C VAL A 20 -15.57 -12.85 4.28
N ASN A 21 -15.78 -13.66 3.24
CA ASN A 21 -16.63 -14.83 3.25
C ASN A 21 -15.99 -15.92 4.12
N THR A 22 -16.74 -16.43 5.09
CA THR A 22 -16.36 -17.62 5.86
C THR A 22 -17.16 -18.81 5.36
N GLY A 23 -16.45 -19.85 4.92
CA GLY A 23 -17.06 -21.14 4.60
C GLY A 23 -17.43 -21.88 5.87
N VAL A 24 -18.59 -22.53 5.88
CA VAL A 24 -19.08 -23.31 7.01
C VAL A 24 -19.50 -24.68 6.50
N LEU A 25 -18.78 -25.70 6.93
CA LEU A 25 -19.13 -27.11 6.75
C LEU A 25 -19.84 -27.54 8.03
N GLN A 26 -21.14 -27.82 7.95
CA GLN A 26 -22.01 -28.12 9.07
C GLN A 26 -22.47 -29.59 9.03
N SER A 27 -22.38 -30.26 10.18
CA SER A 27 -22.93 -31.60 10.40
C SER A 27 -23.53 -31.71 11.79
N GLY A 28 -24.86 -31.66 11.86
CA GLY A 28 -25.60 -31.55 13.12
C GLY A 28 -25.34 -30.21 13.80
N ASP A 29 -24.93 -30.26 15.07
CA ASP A 29 -24.59 -29.07 15.89
C ASP A 29 -23.12 -28.65 15.80
N ARG A 30 -22.36 -29.23 14.86
CA ARG A 30 -20.91 -29.02 14.74
C ARG A 30 -20.52 -28.46 13.39
N ALA A 31 -19.42 -27.71 13.38
CA ALA A 31 -18.90 -27.12 12.16
C ALA A 31 -17.36 -27.16 12.06
N TRP A 32 -16.89 -27.22 10.82
CA TRP A 32 -15.60 -26.68 10.41
C TRP A 32 -15.81 -25.32 9.72
N LEU A 33 -14.89 -24.39 9.95
CA LEU A 33 -14.86 -23.10 9.27
C LEU A 33 -13.70 -23.05 8.28
N ILE A 34 -13.90 -22.40 7.14
CA ILE A 34 -12.82 -21.99 6.22
C ILE A 34 -12.74 -20.47 6.28
N ASP A 35 -11.60 -19.98 6.78
CA ASP A 35 -11.43 -18.66 7.38
C ASP A 35 -12.41 -18.39 8.55
N CYS A 36 -12.13 -17.36 9.33
CA CYS A 36 -12.96 -16.90 10.43
C CYS A 36 -12.89 -15.37 10.55
N CYS A 37 -13.74 -14.70 9.78
CA CYS A 37 -13.92 -13.25 9.88
C CYS A 37 -14.38 -12.87 11.29
N ASP A 38 -14.01 -11.69 11.79
CA ASP A 38 -14.40 -11.22 13.12
C ASP A 38 -15.91 -10.95 13.30
N SER A 39 -16.65 -10.89 12.18
CA SER A 39 -18.12 -10.87 12.14
C SER A 39 -18.77 -12.25 12.34
N VAL A 40 -17.99 -13.33 12.42
CA VAL A 40 -18.47 -14.66 12.78
C VAL A 40 -18.45 -14.78 14.31
N THR A 41 -19.64 -14.82 14.90
CA THR A 41 -19.82 -14.87 16.36
C THR A 41 -20.48 -16.17 16.80
N PRO A 42 -20.28 -16.62 18.05
CA PRO A 42 -20.99 -17.78 18.59
C PRO A 42 -22.52 -17.67 18.46
N GLU A 43 -23.07 -16.46 18.64
CA GLU A 43 -24.51 -16.19 18.52
C GLU A 43 -24.98 -16.41 17.07
N ARG A 44 -24.19 -15.96 16.10
CA ARG A 44 -24.50 -16.10 14.68
C ARG A 44 -24.42 -17.56 14.23
N LEU A 45 -23.48 -18.33 14.77
CA LEU A 45 -23.40 -19.78 14.53
C LEU A 45 -24.54 -20.53 15.22
N THR A 46 -24.90 -20.14 16.45
CA THR A 46 -25.99 -20.76 17.21
C THR A 46 -27.34 -20.58 16.51
N ALA A 47 -27.56 -19.41 15.88
CA ALA A 47 -28.74 -19.15 15.05
C ALA A 47 -28.87 -20.12 13.85
N LEU A 48 -27.76 -20.72 13.40
CA LEU A 48 -27.71 -21.74 12.34
C LEU A 48 -27.77 -23.17 12.91
N GLY A 49 -27.96 -23.31 14.22
CA GLY A 49 -27.95 -24.60 14.92
C GLY A 49 -26.55 -25.14 15.24
N ILE A 50 -25.49 -24.35 15.00
CA ILE A 50 -24.10 -24.76 15.28
C ILE A 50 -23.74 -24.34 16.70
N ARG A 51 -23.43 -25.32 17.56
CA ARG A 51 -23.02 -25.12 18.95
C ARG A 51 -21.53 -25.29 19.17
N ARG A 52 -20.83 -25.98 18.26
CA ARG A 52 -19.41 -26.27 18.40
C ARG A 52 -18.66 -26.14 17.08
N VAL A 53 -17.65 -25.27 17.06
CA VAL A 53 -16.63 -25.25 16.01
C VAL A 53 -15.52 -26.22 16.41
N GLU A 54 -15.25 -27.21 15.56
CA GLU A 54 -14.20 -28.21 15.83
C GLU A 54 -12.85 -27.81 15.20
N ARG A 55 -12.90 -27.17 14.03
CA ARG A 55 -11.71 -26.80 13.27
C ARG A 55 -11.93 -25.52 12.47
N ILE A 56 -10.87 -24.75 12.31
CA ILE A 56 -10.79 -23.57 11.44
C ILE A 56 -9.65 -23.81 10.46
N LEU A 57 -9.91 -23.69 9.17
CA LEU A 57 -8.96 -23.86 8.07
C LEU A 57 -8.63 -22.47 7.51
N ALA A 58 -7.42 -21.98 7.73
CA ALA A 58 -7.00 -20.68 7.22
C ALA A 58 -6.56 -20.79 5.76
N THR A 59 -7.05 -19.90 4.89
CA THR A 59 -6.55 -19.76 3.51
C THR A 59 -5.24 -18.98 3.46
N GLN A 60 -5.03 -18.07 4.41
CA GLN A 60 -3.89 -17.16 4.52
C GLN A 60 -3.77 -16.58 5.94
N HIS A 61 -2.64 -15.92 6.25
CA HIS A 61 -2.35 -15.32 7.56
C HIS A 61 -3.09 -14.02 7.87
N ARG A 62 -3.73 -13.39 6.88
CA ARG A 62 -4.25 -12.03 7.01
C ARG A 62 -5.31 -11.93 8.12
N ARG A 63 -5.25 -10.86 8.91
CA ARG A 63 -6.16 -10.62 10.02
C ARG A 63 -7.64 -10.57 9.62
N LEU A 64 -7.95 -10.09 8.42
CA LEU A 64 -9.34 -10.08 7.91
C LEU A 64 -9.92 -11.50 7.84
N ASN A 65 -9.06 -12.50 7.59
CA ASN A 65 -9.40 -13.90 7.48
C ASN A 65 -9.40 -14.62 8.83
N LEU A 66 -8.66 -14.15 9.84
CA LEU A 66 -8.43 -14.95 11.06
C LEU A 66 -8.74 -14.27 12.39
N MET A 67 -8.97 -12.95 12.43
CA MET A 67 -9.16 -12.26 13.72
C MET A 67 -10.42 -12.71 14.48
N GLY A 68 -11.38 -13.36 13.82
CA GLY A 68 -12.52 -14.00 14.48
C GLY A 68 -12.22 -15.35 15.13
N ALA A 69 -11.08 -15.99 14.81
CA ALA A 69 -10.77 -17.34 15.22
C ALA A 69 -10.49 -17.49 16.72
N ASP A 70 -9.89 -16.46 17.34
CA ASP A 70 -9.40 -16.48 18.73
C ASP A 70 -10.45 -17.00 19.74
N ARG A 71 -11.67 -16.44 19.69
CA ARG A 71 -12.77 -16.85 20.59
C ARG A 71 -13.17 -18.33 20.44
N PHE A 72 -13.04 -18.90 19.24
CA PHE A 72 -13.36 -20.30 18.98
C PHE A 72 -12.20 -21.21 19.39
N ILE A 73 -10.96 -20.75 19.24
CA ILE A 73 -9.77 -21.45 19.74
C ILE A 73 -9.82 -21.53 21.26
N ALA A 74 -10.16 -20.44 21.95
CA ALA A 74 -10.42 -20.43 23.40
C ALA A 74 -11.54 -21.42 23.80
N GLY A 75 -12.52 -21.64 22.91
CA GLY A 75 -13.58 -22.66 23.04
C GLY A 75 -13.18 -24.08 22.63
N GLY A 76 -11.91 -24.32 22.27
CA GLY A 76 -11.36 -25.64 21.92
C GLY A 76 -11.37 -26.00 20.43
N ALA A 77 -11.64 -25.05 19.53
CA ALA A 77 -11.46 -25.26 18.10
C ALA A 77 -9.97 -25.36 17.73
N ARG A 78 -9.64 -26.20 16.75
CA ARG A 78 -8.26 -26.39 16.26
C ARG A 78 -8.02 -25.55 15.01
N LEU A 79 -6.93 -24.77 14.98
CA LEU A 79 -6.56 -23.95 13.84
C LEU A 79 -5.56 -24.68 12.94
N VAL A 80 -5.90 -24.84 11.66
CA VAL A 80 -5.02 -25.36 10.61
C VAL A 80 -4.64 -24.21 9.69
N VAL A 81 -3.35 -24.04 9.41
CA VAL A 81 -2.82 -22.87 8.68
C VAL A 81 -1.90 -23.27 7.52
N PRO A 82 -1.76 -22.45 6.48
CA PRO A 82 -0.78 -22.72 5.42
C PRO A 82 0.62 -22.88 6.01
N GLU A 83 1.33 -23.94 5.62
CA GLU A 83 2.67 -24.22 6.16
C GLU A 83 3.63 -23.04 6.00
N ALA A 84 3.65 -22.44 4.81
CA ALA A 84 4.55 -21.33 4.48
C ALA A 84 4.23 -20.03 5.24
N GLU A 85 3.03 -19.90 5.82
CA GLU A 85 2.59 -18.67 6.51
C GLU A 85 2.42 -18.86 8.02
N ARG A 86 2.68 -20.06 8.55
CA ARG A 86 2.47 -20.41 9.96
C ARG A 86 3.08 -19.39 10.93
N ARG A 87 4.33 -18.95 10.68
CA ARG A 87 5.04 -18.00 11.55
C ARG A 87 4.31 -16.65 11.64
N LEU A 88 3.63 -16.23 10.58
CA LEU A 88 2.83 -14.99 10.53
C LEU A 88 1.52 -15.08 11.33
N ILE A 89 1.26 -16.22 11.97
CA ILE A 89 0.05 -16.49 12.76
C ILE A 89 0.41 -16.86 14.19
N GLU A 90 1.43 -17.69 14.41
CA GLU A 90 1.81 -18.15 15.76
C GLU A 90 2.97 -17.36 16.41
N GLN A 91 3.62 -16.48 15.66
CA GLN A 91 4.76 -15.65 16.10
C GLN A 91 4.66 -14.22 15.51
N VAL A 92 3.50 -13.58 15.65
CA VAL A 92 3.24 -12.27 15.02
C VAL A 92 4.10 -11.16 15.62
N GLU A 93 4.55 -11.32 16.86
CA GLU A 93 5.37 -10.36 17.58
C GLU A 93 6.73 -10.17 16.89
N ASP A 94 7.26 -11.20 16.22
CA ASP A 94 8.49 -11.12 15.41
C ASP A 94 8.31 -10.17 14.21
N TYR A 95 7.11 -10.14 13.62
CA TYR A 95 6.79 -9.21 12.53
C TYR A 95 6.69 -7.78 13.06
N TRP A 96 5.94 -7.56 14.14
CA TRP A 96 5.69 -6.21 14.65
C TRP A 96 6.90 -5.53 15.28
N SER A 97 7.83 -6.33 15.84
CA SER A 97 9.06 -5.83 16.46
C SER A 97 10.22 -5.64 15.48
N ASP A 98 10.12 -6.15 14.25
CA ASP A 98 11.18 -6.03 13.24
C ASP A 98 11.06 -4.69 12.48
N PRO A 99 12.03 -3.78 12.63
CA PRO A 99 11.96 -2.44 12.05
C PRO A 99 11.90 -2.45 10.51
N ARG A 100 12.27 -3.56 9.85
CA ARG A 100 12.20 -3.69 8.38
C ARG A 100 10.76 -3.69 7.84
N TRP A 101 9.77 -3.95 8.68
CA TRP A 101 8.35 -3.85 8.34
C TRP A 101 7.77 -2.46 8.66
N ARG A 102 8.62 -1.53 9.10
CA ARG A 102 8.20 -0.20 9.53
C ARG A 102 8.94 0.94 8.85
N TRP A 103 10.26 0.85 8.78
CA TRP A 103 11.17 1.88 8.26
C TRP A 103 11.95 1.34 7.09
N HIS A 104 12.34 2.22 6.16
CA HIS A 104 13.01 1.79 4.92
C HIS A 104 12.22 0.66 4.25
N LEU A 105 10.89 0.88 4.14
CA LEU A 105 9.95 -0.17 3.77
C LEU A 105 10.06 -0.49 2.27
N TYR A 106 10.95 -1.44 1.96
CA TYR A 106 11.19 -1.96 0.60
C TYR A 106 10.59 -3.36 0.38
N ARG A 107 9.87 -3.90 1.38
CA ARG A 107 9.24 -5.23 1.36
C ARG A 107 7.73 -5.08 1.50
N PHE A 108 6.97 -5.71 0.61
CA PHE A 108 5.50 -5.57 0.56
C PHE A 108 4.75 -6.88 0.81
N GLN A 109 5.46 -8.00 0.91
CA GLN A 109 4.95 -9.27 1.41
C GLN A 109 5.66 -9.61 2.73
N PRO A 110 4.95 -9.93 3.83
CA PRO A 110 3.52 -10.29 3.89
C PRO A 110 2.55 -9.09 3.95
N GLY A 111 3.07 -7.86 3.97
CA GLY A 111 2.28 -6.63 4.04
C GLY A 111 1.71 -6.34 5.43
N PRO A 112 0.95 -5.25 5.60
CA PRO A 112 0.54 -4.75 6.91
C PRO A 112 -0.61 -5.52 7.55
N LEU A 113 -1.21 -6.52 6.87
CA LEU A 113 -2.41 -7.23 7.30
C LEU A 113 -2.14 -8.41 8.25
N VAL A 114 -0.94 -8.49 8.85
CA VAL A 114 -0.60 -9.48 9.88
C VAL A 114 -1.54 -9.33 11.10
N LEU A 115 -1.78 -10.44 11.79
CA LEU A 115 -2.58 -10.47 13.02
C LEU A 115 -1.95 -9.60 14.12
N PRO A 116 -2.76 -8.89 14.92
CA PRO A 116 -2.27 -8.07 16.04
C PRO A 116 -1.74 -8.88 17.24
N TRP A 117 -2.10 -10.17 17.34
CA TRP A 117 -1.64 -11.09 18.38
C TRP A 117 -1.57 -12.52 17.84
N SER A 118 -0.67 -13.32 18.41
CA SER A 118 -0.46 -14.71 17.98
C SER A 118 -1.64 -15.61 18.32
N LEU A 119 -1.95 -16.55 17.42
CA LEU A 119 -2.96 -17.60 17.63
C LEU A 119 -2.28 -18.96 17.82
N THR A 120 -2.89 -19.82 18.64
CA THR A 120 -2.42 -21.20 18.79
C THR A 120 -2.73 -22.02 17.54
N VAL A 121 -1.69 -22.53 16.87
CA VAL A 121 -1.80 -23.36 15.66
C VAL A 121 -1.72 -24.85 16.01
N ASP A 122 -2.70 -25.63 15.56
CA ASP A 122 -2.74 -27.10 15.75
C ASP A 122 -1.89 -27.83 14.70
N ARG A 123 -2.04 -27.45 13.41
CA ARG A 123 -1.35 -28.13 12.30
C ARG A 123 -1.18 -27.25 11.06
N ASN A 124 -0.26 -27.66 10.20
CA ASN A 124 -0.09 -27.12 8.84
C ASN A 124 -1.14 -27.69 7.87
N ALA A 125 -1.47 -26.93 6.85
CA ALA A 125 -2.09 -27.36 5.60
C ALA A 125 -1.01 -27.33 4.50
N VAL A 126 -0.72 -28.49 3.92
CA VAL A 126 0.27 -28.65 2.84
C VAL A 126 -0.45 -29.00 1.54
N GLY A 127 -0.02 -28.39 0.43
CA GLY A 127 -0.63 -28.65 -0.88
C GLY A 127 -0.61 -30.13 -1.24
N GLY A 128 -1.77 -30.67 -1.65
CA GLY A 128 -1.96 -32.08 -1.96
C GLY A 128 -2.51 -32.93 -0.80
N GLU A 129 -2.55 -32.40 0.42
CA GLU A 129 -3.19 -33.08 1.55
C GLU A 129 -4.73 -33.09 1.43
N SER A 130 -5.38 -34.00 2.14
CA SER A 130 -6.83 -34.07 2.25
C SER A 130 -7.26 -34.40 3.67
N PHE A 131 -8.43 -33.90 4.06
CA PHE A 131 -9.07 -34.19 5.34
C PHE A 131 -10.50 -34.69 5.11
N ASP A 132 -10.87 -35.78 5.77
CA ASP A 132 -12.24 -36.27 5.78
C ASP A 132 -12.94 -35.88 7.09
N TRP A 133 -14.15 -35.37 6.99
CA TRP A 133 -14.97 -35.00 8.14
C TRP A 133 -16.44 -35.15 7.82
N ARG A 134 -17.10 -36.13 8.47
CA ARG A 134 -18.57 -36.28 8.48
C ARG A 134 -19.25 -36.16 7.09
N GLY A 135 -18.64 -36.77 6.07
CA GLY A 135 -19.15 -36.76 4.70
C GLY A 135 -18.57 -35.66 3.79
N PHE A 136 -17.81 -34.72 4.35
CA PHE A 136 -17.03 -33.75 3.61
C PHE A 136 -15.62 -34.28 3.38
N ARG A 137 -15.13 -34.17 2.14
CA ARG A 137 -13.71 -34.31 1.82
C ARG A 137 -13.14 -32.94 1.46
N VAL A 138 -12.10 -32.52 2.17
CA VAL A 138 -11.46 -31.21 2.01
C VAL A 138 -10.03 -31.39 1.52
N SER A 139 -9.73 -31.02 0.28
CA SER A 139 -8.41 -31.11 -0.33
C SER A 139 -7.70 -29.75 -0.34
N VAL A 140 -6.42 -29.72 0.03
CA VAL A 140 -5.61 -28.49 0.06
C VAL A 140 -4.93 -28.27 -1.29
N LEU A 141 -5.12 -27.09 -1.86
CA LEU A 141 -4.42 -26.65 -3.07
C LEU A 141 -3.51 -25.49 -2.68
N ALA A 142 -2.19 -25.61 -2.90
CA ALA A 142 -1.32 -24.44 -2.80
C ALA A 142 -1.78 -23.40 -3.84
N THR A 143 -1.98 -22.15 -3.46
CA THR A 143 -2.46 -21.11 -4.40
C THR A 143 -1.84 -19.75 -4.08
N PRO A 144 -0.49 -19.66 -4.10
CA PRO A 144 0.20 -18.40 -3.86
C PRO A 144 -0.15 -17.34 -4.91
N GLY A 145 -0.02 -16.08 -4.55
CA GLY A 145 -0.33 -14.96 -5.44
C GLY A 145 -0.74 -13.73 -4.63
N ALA A 146 -1.92 -13.79 -4.01
CA ALA A 146 -2.37 -12.73 -3.09
C ALA A 146 -1.51 -12.66 -1.81
N SER A 147 -1.00 -13.80 -1.36
CA SER A 147 0.11 -13.88 -0.41
C SER A 147 1.05 -15.00 -0.83
N GLU A 148 2.29 -14.98 -0.32
CA GLU A 148 3.35 -15.90 -0.77
C GLU A 148 3.06 -17.37 -0.46
N GLY A 149 2.29 -17.65 0.59
CA GLY A 149 2.02 -19.00 1.06
C GLY A 149 0.54 -19.40 1.07
N ALA A 150 -0.35 -18.62 0.44
CA ALA A 150 -1.79 -18.89 0.43
C ALA A 150 -2.14 -20.29 -0.08
N VAL A 151 -3.25 -20.83 0.43
CA VAL A 151 -3.87 -22.08 -0.01
C VAL A 151 -5.37 -21.90 -0.25
N SER A 152 -5.92 -22.75 -1.12
CA SER A 152 -7.35 -22.91 -1.34
C SER A 152 -7.81 -24.28 -0.84
N TYR A 153 -9.08 -24.38 -0.45
CA TYR A 153 -9.67 -25.63 0.01
C TYR A 153 -10.78 -26.09 -0.94
N LEU A 154 -10.56 -27.21 -1.63
CA LEU A 154 -11.56 -27.87 -2.46
C LEU A 154 -12.39 -28.82 -1.59
N VAL A 155 -13.66 -28.48 -1.40
CA VAL A 155 -14.63 -29.24 -0.60
C VAL A 155 -15.52 -30.06 -1.52
N GLU A 156 -15.57 -31.37 -1.29
CA GLU A 156 -16.49 -32.31 -1.93
C GLU A 156 -17.52 -32.80 -0.91
N VAL A 157 -18.80 -32.71 -1.27
CA VAL A 157 -19.93 -33.23 -0.48
C VAL A 157 -21.07 -33.61 -1.42
N GLU A 158 -21.61 -34.82 -1.30
CA GLU A 158 -22.72 -35.34 -2.13
C GLU A 158 -22.51 -35.17 -3.65
N GLY A 159 -21.25 -35.31 -4.11
CA GLY A 159 -20.88 -35.15 -5.52
C GLY A 159 -20.76 -33.70 -6.01
N ARG A 160 -21.05 -32.71 -5.16
CA ARG A 160 -20.81 -31.27 -5.44
C ARG A 160 -19.41 -30.87 -5.03
N ARG A 161 -18.72 -30.06 -5.85
CA ARG A 161 -17.38 -29.55 -5.57
C ARG A 161 -17.34 -28.03 -5.49
N VAL A 162 -16.95 -27.50 -4.34
CA VAL A 162 -16.83 -26.06 -4.09
C VAL A 162 -15.41 -25.77 -3.63
N CYS A 163 -14.72 -24.83 -4.27
CA CYS A 163 -13.37 -24.42 -3.87
C CYS A 163 -13.39 -23.05 -3.19
N PHE A 164 -13.07 -23.01 -1.90
CA PHE A 164 -12.82 -21.77 -1.19
C PHE A 164 -11.44 -21.26 -1.57
N CYS A 165 -11.40 -20.27 -2.45
CA CYS A 165 -10.19 -19.90 -3.18
C CYS A 165 -9.36 -18.78 -2.55
N GLY A 166 -9.73 -18.30 -1.37
CA GLY A 166 -9.03 -17.20 -0.72
C GLY A 166 -9.12 -15.92 -1.56
N ASP A 167 -8.01 -15.18 -1.62
CA ASP A 167 -7.90 -13.92 -2.37
C ASP A 167 -7.29 -14.08 -3.79
N VAL A 168 -7.22 -15.30 -4.33
CA VAL A 168 -6.72 -15.54 -5.71
C VAL A 168 -7.50 -14.75 -6.75
N LEU A 169 -8.80 -14.59 -6.54
CA LEU A 169 -9.70 -13.69 -7.28
C LEU A 169 -10.82 -13.21 -6.34
N CYS A 170 -11.56 -12.17 -6.73
CA CYS A 170 -12.73 -11.70 -5.99
C CYS A 170 -14.03 -11.68 -6.83
N GLY A 171 -13.96 -12.17 -8.06
CA GLY A 171 -15.05 -12.19 -9.02
C GLY A 171 -14.58 -12.66 -10.39
N THR A 172 -15.49 -12.72 -11.36
CA THR A 172 -15.17 -13.12 -12.73
C THR A 172 -14.25 -12.09 -13.39
N GLY A 173 -12.98 -12.43 -13.56
CA GLY A 173 -11.99 -11.53 -14.15
C GLY A 173 -11.46 -10.46 -13.19
N GLN A 174 -11.64 -10.61 -11.87
CA GLN A 174 -11.30 -9.59 -10.88
C GLN A 174 -10.35 -10.11 -9.80
N VAL A 175 -9.38 -9.30 -9.41
CA VAL A 175 -8.55 -9.52 -8.22
C VAL A 175 -8.92 -8.52 -7.13
N PRO A 176 -8.74 -8.83 -5.84
CA PRO A 176 -9.22 -7.96 -4.78
C PRO A 176 -8.54 -6.59 -4.74
N ASP A 177 -7.24 -6.54 -5.05
CA ASP A 177 -6.37 -5.37 -5.06
C ASP A 177 -5.04 -5.69 -5.76
N LEU A 178 -4.26 -4.67 -6.13
CA LEU A 178 -2.94 -4.82 -6.76
C LEU A 178 -1.78 -4.68 -5.77
N TYR A 179 -1.96 -3.96 -4.66
CA TYR A 179 -0.90 -3.80 -3.65
C TYR A 179 -0.52 -5.14 -3.02
N SER A 180 -1.44 -6.10 -2.91
CA SER A 180 -1.13 -7.49 -2.52
C SER A 180 -0.26 -8.25 -3.52
N LEU A 181 -0.05 -7.73 -4.74
CA LEU A 181 0.77 -8.38 -5.76
C LEU A 181 2.15 -7.74 -5.89
N GLN A 182 2.45 -6.70 -5.10
CA GLN A 182 3.73 -5.98 -5.09
C GLN A 182 4.86 -6.90 -4.60
N LYS A 183 5.78 -7.29 -5.49
CA LYS A 183 6.89 -8.20 -5.19
C LYS A 183 8.01 -8.13 -6.22
N GLY A 184 9.26 -8.28 -5.80
CA GLY A 184 10.38 -8.49 -6.70
C GLY A 184 10.47 -9.95 -7.12
N GLU A 185 9.86 -10.33 -8.25
CA GLU A 185 10.02 -11.68 -8.80
C GLU A 185 10.23 -11.64 -10.33
N GLY A 186 11.26 -12.36 -10.80
CA GLY A 186 11.42 -12.74 -12.21
C GLY A 186 12.27 -11.83 -13.11
N PHE A 187 12.64 -10.61 -12.69
CA PHE A 187 13.34 -9.65 -13.57
C PHE A 187 14.42 -8.79 -12.90
N GLY A 188 14.92 -9.21 -11.73
CA GLY A 188 16.10 -8.57 -11.09
C GLY A 188 15.82 -7.28 -10.31
N VAL A 189 14.57 -7.03 -9.93
CA VAL A 189 14.17 -5.86 -9.12
C VAL A 189 13.64 -6.29 -7.74
N GLY A 190 13.76 -5.42 -6.73
CA GLY A 190 13.18 -5.61 -5.39
C GLY A 190 11.68 -5.31 -5.32
N ASP A 191 11.02 -5.57 -4.17
CA ASP A 191 9.56 -5.45 -4.08
C ASP A 191 9.05 -4.03 -4.37
N TYR A 192 9.79 -2.98 -4.00
CA TYR A 192 9.42 -1.58 -4.30
C TYR A 192 9.18 -1.34 -5.79
N HIS A 193 10.04 -1.89 -6.64
CA HIS A 193 9.96 -1.81 -8.10
C HIS A 193 9.07 -2.91 -8.73
N GLY A 194 8.53 -3.80 -7.90
CA GLY A 194 7.89 -5.04 -8.28
C GLY A 194 6.39 -4.94 -8.57
N PHE A 195 5.97 -4.04 -9.45
CA PHE A 195 4.55 -3.89 -9.81
C PHE A 195 3.96 -5.21 -10.31
N VAL A 196 2.93 -5.70 -9.61
CA VAL A 196 2.30 -7.02 -9.83
C VAL A 196 3.30 -8.17 -10.00
N GLY A 197 4.42 -8.14 -9.28
CA GLY A 197 5.45 -9.17 -9.38
C GLY A 197 5.00 -10.57 -9.00
N MET A 198 4.04 -10.71 -8.08
CA MET A 198 3.43 -11.99 -7.72
C MET A 198 2.63 -12.64 -8.87
N ARG A 199 2.47 -11.97 -10.02
CA ARG A 199 1.66 -12.47 -11.14
C ARG A 199 2.06 -13.86 -11.62
N ALA A 200 3.35 -14.23 -11.59
CA ALA A 200 3.78 -15.55 -12.05
C ALA A 200 3.24 -16.67 -11.13
N ALA A 201 3.31 -16.47 -9.82
CA ALA A 201 2.67 -17.35 -8.84
C ALA A 201 1.15 -17.35 -9.01
N LEU A 202 0.54 -16.17 -9.15
CA LEU A 202 -0.89 -16.03 -9.32
C LEU A 202 -1.42 -16.71 -10.59
N TYR A 203 -0.71 -16.64 -11.72
CA TYR A 203 -1.09 -17.31 -12.97
C TYR A 203 -1.16 -18.82 -12.81
N ARG A 204 -0.18 -19.41 -12.12
CA ARG A 204 -0.18 -20.85 -11.79
C ARG A 204 -1.35 -21.21 -10.88
N SER A 205 -1.69 -20.35 -9.93
CA SER A 205 -2.84 -20.54 -9.04
C SER A 205 -4.17 -20.43 -9.78
N LEU A 206 -4.32 -19.46 -10.67
CA LEU A 206 -5.50 -19.30 -11.55
C LEU A 206 -5.69 -20.53 -12.45
N GLU A 207 -4.62 -21.03 -13.07
CA GLU A 207 -4.66 -22.25 -13.89
C GLU A 207 -5.05 -23.47 -13.06
N ARG A 208 -4.46 -23.64 -11.87
CA ARG A 208 -4.80 -24.71 -10.93
C ARG A 208 -6.27 -24.68 -10.54
N LEU A 209 -6.82 -23.51 -10.21
CA LEU A 209 -8.23 -23.36 -9.86
C LEU A 209 -9.15 -23.60 -11.06
N GLY A 210 -8.77 -23.18 -12.26
CA GLY A 210 -9.54 -23.46 -13.48
C GLY A 210 -9.64 -24.96 -13.79
N ASN A 211 -8.62 -25.73 -13.40
CA ASN A 211 -8.51 -27.17 -13.68
C ASN A 211 -8.84 -28.07 -12.49
N CYS A 212 -9.21 -27.52 -11.32
CA CYS A 212 -9.43 -28.32 -10.11
C CYS A 212 -10.75 -29.11 -10.10
N GLY A 213 -11.61 -28.92 -11.11
CA GLY A 213 -12.90 -29.59 -11.21
C GLY A 213 -13.94 -29.11 -10.20
N ALA A 214 -13.75 -27.93 -9.60
CA ALA A 214 -14.78 -27.27 -8.81
C ALA A 214 -15.92 -26.81 -9.71
N ASP A 215 -17.15 -26.90 -9.20
CA ASP A 215 -18.32 -26.31 -9.84
C ASP A 215 -18.48 -24.83 -9.50
N THR A 216 -17.88 -24.39 -8.39
CA THR A 216 -17.99 -23.02 -7.89
C THR A 216 -16.73 -22.64 -7.13
N LEU A 217 -16.19 -21.45 -7.40
CA LEU A 217 -15.16 -20.84 -6.56
C LEU A 217 -15.82 -19.88 -5.58
N VAL A 218 -15.40 -19.93 -4.32
CA VAL A 218 -15.84 -19.02 -3.26
C VAL A 218 -14.64 -18.18 -2.84
N PRO A 219 -14.53 -16.92 -3.30
CA PRO A 219 -13.44 -16.05 -2.89
C PRO A 219 -13.64 -15.57 -1.46
N SER A 220 -12.56 -15.17 -0.79
CA SER A 220 -12.62 -14.47 0.49
C SER A 220 -13.40 -13.16 0.36
N ARG A 221 -13.37 -12.50 -0.80
CA ARG A 221 -14.08 -11.24 -1.04
C ARG A 221 -14.91 -11.35 -2.32
N GLY A 222 -16.17 -10.89 -2.28
CA GLY A 222 -17.06 -10.89 -3.44
C GLY A 222 -18.05 -12.06 -3.47
N GLU A 223 -18.62 -12.30 -4.65
CA GLU A 223 -19.67 -13.31 -4.87
C GLU A 223 -19.07 -14.67 -5.26
N PRO A 224 -19.77 -15.79 -4.98
CA PRO A 224 -19.42 -17.09 -5.55
C PRO A 224 -19.39 -17.07 -7.09
N VAL A 225 -18.39 -17.72 -7.68
CA VAL A 225 -18.12 -17.74 -9.12
C VAL A 225 -18.47 -19.11 -9.69
N ALA A 226 -19.52 -19.18 -10.51
CA ALA A 226 -20.08 -20.43 -11.04
C ALA A 226 -19.34 -21.01 -12.27
N ALA A 227 -18.50 -20.23 -12.95
CA ALA A 227 -17.73 -20.69 -14.12
C ALA A 227 -16.22 -20.56 -13.87
N PRO A 228 -15.61 -21.47 -13.08
CA PRO A 228 -14.23 -21.32 -12.62
C PRO A 228 -13.21 -21.15 -13.75
N ALA A 229 -13.25 -22.02 -14.77
CA ALA A 229 -12.29 -22.00 -15.88
C ALA A 229 -12.36 -20.71 -16.71
N GLU A 230 -13.56 -20.16 -16.91
CA GLU A 230 -13.74 -18.89 -17.63
C GLU A 230 -13.22 -17.72 -16.79
N ALA A 231 -13.60 -17.67 -15.51
CA ALA A 231 -13.22 -16.60 -14.60
C ALA A 231 -11.70 -16.52 -14.40
N THR A 232 -11.03 -17.66 -14.22
CA THR A 232 -9.57 -17.67 -14.01
C THR A 232 -8.82 -17.28 -15.28
N ARG A 233 -9.26 -17.75 -16.46
CA ARG A 233 -8.68 -17.37 -17.75
C ARG A 233 -8.86 -15.87 -18.02
N LEU A 234 -10.04 -15.31 -17.75
CA LEU A 234 -10.29 -13.87 -17.93
C LEU A 234 -9.43 -13.03 -16.97
N THR A 235 -9.30 -13.46 -15.71
CA THR A 235 -8.47 -12.77 -14.71
C THR A 235 -7.01 -12.73 -15.15
N ARG A 236 -6.49 -13.86 -15.61
CA ARG A 236 -5.13 -13.96 -16.16
C ARG A 236 -4.93 -13.04 -17.36
N GLY A 237 -5.83 -13.08 -18.35
CA GLY A 237 -5.72 -12.26 -19.55
C GLY A 237 -5.68 -10.75 -19.24
N ARG A 238 -6.52 -10.28 -18.32
CA ARG A 238 -6.52 -8.88 -17.88
C ARG A 238 -5.22 -8.49 -17.17
N LEU A 239 -4.66 -9.36 -16.33
CA LEU A 239 -3.36 -9.10 -15.67
C LEU A 239 -2.19 -9.08 -16.67
N GLU A 240 -2.20 -9.97 -17.67
CA GLU A 240 -1.19 -10.00 -18.73
C GLU A 240 -1.23 -8.71 -19.58
N GLU A 241 -2.44 -8.25 -19.93
CA GLU A 241 -2.63 -6.99 -20.64
C GLU A 241 -2.20 -5.77 -19.79
N LEU A 242 -2.57 -5.74 -18.50
CA LEU A 242 -2.17 -4.66 -17.59
C LEU A 242 -0.64 -4.59 -17.45
N PHE A 243 0.02 -5.73 -17.29
CA PHE A 243 1.47 -5.79 -17.18
C PHE A 243 2.16 -5.37 -18.48
N THR A 244 1.56 -5.67 -19.64
CA THR A 244 2.04 -5.21 -20.95
C THR A 244 1.97 -3.69 -21.02
N LEU A 245 0.81 -3.09 -20.73
CA LEU A 245 0.63 -1.63 -20.74
C LEU A 245 1.56 -0.93 -19.74
N TYR A 246 1.69 -1.44 -18.51
CA TYR A 246 2.66 -0.95 -17.54
C TYR A 246 4.08 -0.98 -18.11
N SER A 247 4.48 -2.08 -18.75
CA SER A 247 5.83 -2.22 -19.30
C SER A 247 6.11 -1.28 -20.48
N GLU A 248 5.10 -0.78 -21.18
CA GLU A 248 5.29 0.08 -22.35
C GLU A 248 5.80 1.48 -22.00
N VAL A 249 5.45 2.01 -20.84
CA VAL A 249 5.77 3.38 -20.42
C VAL A 249 6.53 3.44 -19.09
N SER A 250 7.07 2.32 -18.61
CA SER A 250 7.74 2.26 -17.31
C SER A 250 9.21 2.73 -17.36
N SER A 251 9.57 3.56 -16.38
CA SER A 251 10.95 3.97 -16.09
C SER A 251 11.86 2.82 -15.66
N ILE A 252 11.34 1.64 -15.32
CA ILE A 252 12.17 0.45 -15.03
C ILE A 252 13.10 0.11 -16.20
N HIS A 253 12.70 0.38 -17.44
CA HIS A 253 13.56 0.20 -18.61
C HIS A 253 14.85 1.04 -18.57
N HIS A 254 14.83 2.14 -17.81
CA HIS A 254 16.00 2.97 -17.57
C HIS A 254 16.84 2.39 -16.41
N TYR A 255 16.24 2.22 -15.24
CA TYR A 255 16.97 1.83 -14.02
C TYR A 255 17.47 0.39 -14.03
N PHE A 256 16.72 -0.51 -14.68
CA PHE A 256 17.03 -1.93 -14.78
C PHE A 256 16.92 -2.38 -16.25
N PRO A 257 17.92 -2.08 -17.11
CA PRO A 257 17.90 -2.50 -18.50
C PRO A 257 17.75 -4.03 -18.61
N GLY A 258 16.67 -4.49 -19.24
CA GLY A 258 16.32 -5.92 -19.33
C GLY A 258 15.42 -6.44 -18.19
N GLY A 259 15.09 -5.59 -17.22
CA GLY A 259 14.20 -5.89 -16.09
C GLY A 259 12.70 -5.91 -16.42
N LEU A 260 12.33 -5.62 -17.66
CA LEU A 260 10.97 -5.77 -18.17
C LEU A 260 10.98 -6.41 -19.56
N PRO A 261 9.91 -7.11 -19.95
CA PRO A 261 9.81 -7.64 -21.30
C PRO A 261 9.84 -6.49 -22.32
N ALA A 262 10.54 -6.70 -23.43
CA ALA A 262 10.48 -5.79 -24.56
C ALA A 262 9.13 -5.94 -25.26
N THR A 263 8.39 -4.83 -25.40
CA THR A 263 7.16 -4.77 -26.19
C THR A 263 7.39 -3.90 -27.43
N PRO A 264 6.78 -4.22 -28.59
CA PRO A 264 6.88 -3.36 -29.78
C PRO A 264 6.33 -1.95 -29.55
N ALA A 265 5.38 -1.83 -28.62
CA ALA A 265 4.76 -0.57 -28.20
C ALA A 265 5.49 0.08 -27.01
N ARG A 266 6.71 -0.33 -26.67
CA ARG A 266 7.55 0.37 -25.68
C ARG A 266 7.86 1.80 -26.13
N LEU A 267 7.76 2.74 -25.20
CA LEU A 267 8.19 4.12 -25.39
C LEU A 267 9.72 4.14 -25.62
N PRO A 268 10.20 4.64 -26.77
CA PRO A 268 11.63 4.80 -26.98
C PRO A 268 12.18 5.85 -26.01
N PRO A 269 13.43 5.72 -25.54
CA PRO A 269 14.05 6.74 -24.73
C PRO A 269 14.05 8.10 -25.45
N VAL A 270 13.61 9.15 -24.76
CA VAL A 270 13.75 10.51 -25.28
C VAL A 270 15.21 11.00 -25.13
N PRO A 271 15.66 11.94 -25.98
CA PRO A 271 17.02 12.47 -25.87
C PRO A 271 17.26 13.19 -24.54
N THR A 272 18.42 12.94 -23.93
CA THR A 272 18.93 13.77 -22.84
C THR A 272 19.50 15.08 -23.38
N LEU A 273 19.50 16.12 -22.55
CA LEU A 273 19.95 17.47 -22.87
C LEU A 273 21.16 17.84 -22.00
N PRO A 274 22.00 18.81 -22.43
CA PRO A 274 23.11 19.28 -21.61
C PRO A 274 22.65 19.87 -20.28
N VAL A 275 23.40 19.61 -19.22
CA VAL A 275 23.20 20.26 -17.91
C VAL A 275 23.66 21.72 -18.00
N PRO A 276 22.82 22.72 -17.67
CA PRO A 276 23.22 24.12 -17.62
C PRO A 276 24.30 24.39 -16.58
N GLU A 277 25.15 25.41 -16.79
CA GLU A 277 26.26 25.72 -15.87
C GLU A 277 25.83 26.08 -14.44
N CYS A 278 24.61 26.63 -14.28
CA CYS A 278 24.02 26.94 -12.99
C CYS A 278 23.50 25.70 -12.24
N VAL A 279 23.45 24.51 -12.85
CA VAL A 279 23.02 23.28 -12.18
C VAL A 279 24.17 22.30 -12.07
N ARG A 280 24.39 21.72 -10.89
CA ARG A 280 25.49 20.80 -10.62
C ARG A 280 25.00 19.58 -9.85
N ASN A 281 25.40 18.38 -10.28
CA ASN A 281 25.20 17.18 -9.46
C ASN A 281 26.13 17.26 -8.24
N VAL A 282 25.57 17.02 -7.05
CA VAL A 282 26.29 17.11 -5.78
C VAL A 282 26.74 15.72 -5.34
N ASP A 283 25.79 14.79 -5.25
CA ASP A 283 26.03 13.39 -4.89
C ASP A 283 24.76 12.57 -5.15
N TYR A 284 24.89 11.38 -5.75
CA TYR A 284 23.79 10.43 -5.97
C TYR A 284 22.50 11.12 -6.51
N THR A 285 21.47 11.25 -5.68
CA THR A 285 20.15 11.88 -5.97
C THR A 285 20.11 13.40 -5.73
N SER A 286 21.21 14.02 -5.33
CA SER A 286 21.24 15.45 -4.99
C SER A 286 21.80 16.31 -6.12
N TRP A 287 21.07 17.37 -6.40
CA TRP A 287 21.45 18.44 -7.33
C TRP A 287 21.58 19.77 -6.58
N ALA A 288 22.32 20.72 -7.14
CA ALA A 288 22.36 22.09 -6.64
C ALA A 288 22.15 23.07 -7.78
N LEU A 289 21.24 24.02 -7.58
CA LEU A 289 21.13 25.22 -8.39
C LEU A 289 22.02 26.29 -7.75
N VAL A 290 22.98 26.79 -8.51
CA VAL A 290 24.00 27.75 -8.09
C VAL A 290 23.78 29.06 -8.82
N SER A 291 23.59 30.14 -8.07
CA SER A 291 23.40 31.48 -8.60
C SER A 291 24.71 32.14 -9.04
N ASP A 292 24.59 33.24 -9.78
CA ASP A 292 25.70 34.11 -10.17
C ASP A 292 26.45 34.70 -8.97
N SER A 293 25.76 34.88 -7.83
CA SER A 293 26.40 35.31 -6.58
C SER A 293 27.19 34.18 -5.89
N GLY A 294 27.05 32.95 -6.38
CA GLY A 294 27.61 31.74 -5.81
C GLY A 294 26.79 31.15 -4.67
N ALA A 295 25.56 31.63 -4.43
CA ALA A 295 24.64 30.99 -3.51
C ALA A 295 24.11 29.68 -4.11
N ALA A 296 24.00 28.63 -3.30
CA ALA A 296 23.48 27.34 -3.71
C ALA A 296 22.15 27.04 -3.02
N LEU A 297 21.15 26.63 -3.81
CA LEU A 297 19.99 25.89 -3.35
C LEU A 297 20.22 24.41 -3.65
N VAL A 298 20.18 23.57 -2.63
CA VAL A 298 20.40 22.12 -2.75
C VAL A 298 19.04 21.43 -2.89
N LEU A 299 18.96 20.45 -3.77
CA LEU A 299 17.80 19.60 -3.98
C LEU A 299 18.11 18.24 -3.37
N ASP A 300 17.35 17.86 -2.35
CA ASP A 300 17.52 16.62 -1.59
C ASP A 300 18.91 16.46 -0.94
N CYS A 301 19.00 15.58 0.05
CA CYS A 301 20.27 15.18 0.67
C CYS A 301 20.21 13.70 1.05
N PRO A 302 20.64 12.78 0.16
CA PRO A 302 20.61 11.34 0.42
C PRO A 302 21.42 10.94 1.65
N ARG A 303 22.59 11.55 1.84
CA ARG A 303 23.59 11.05 2.80
C ARG A 303 24.68 12.08 3.10
N SER A 304 25.53 11.78 4.08
CA SER A 304 26.66 12.63 4.52
C SER A 304 27.65 13.00 3.40
N ALA A 305 27.72 12.21 2.33
CA ALA A 305 28.57 12.52 1.17
C ALA A 305 28.15 13.83 0.48
N THR A 306 26.84 14.12 0.39
CA THR A 306 26.31 15.40 -0.09
C THR A 306 26.86 16.57 0.71
N VAL A 307 26.82 16.48 2.05
CA VAL A 307 27.34 17.51 2.96
C VAL A 307 28.85 17.71 2.78
N THR A 308 29.58 16.61 2.59
CA THR A 308 31.03 16.64 2.36
C THR A 308 31.36 17.37 1.04
N THR A 309 30.67 17.04 -0.05
CA THR A 309 30.85 17.71 -1.35
C THR A 309 30.58 19.22 -1.25
N LEU A 310 29.50 19.63 -0.56
CA LEU A 310 29.16 21.04 -0.39
C LEU A 310 30.21 21.80 0.43
N ARG A 311 30.76 21.18 1.49
CA ARG A 311 31.89 21.76 2.25
C ARG A 311 33.13 21.95 1.37
N ASP A 312 33.43 20.98 0.52
CA ASP A 312 34.56 21.07 -0.42
C ASP A 312 34.34 22.18 -1.44
N TRP A 313 33.11 22.37 -1.94
CA TRP A 313 32.78 23.47 -2.84
C TRP A 313 32.95 24.85 -2.18
N LEU A 314 32.52 24.99 -0.93
CA LEU A 314 32.76 26.21 -0.14
C LEU A 314 34.25 26.47 0.09
N ALA A 315 35.01 25.45 0.48
CA ALA A 315 36.45 25.57 0.73
C ALA A 315 37.23 25.97 -0.54
N ARG A 316 36.80 25.50 -1.71
CA ARG A 316 37.38 25.85 -3.01
C ARG A 316 36.83 27.16 -3.58
N GLY A 317 35.81 27.75 -2.95
CA GLY A 317 35.15 28.96 -3.43
C GLY A 317 34.34 28.78 -4.72
N THR A 318 33.97 27.55 -5.08
CA THR A 318 33.13 27.25 -6.25
C THR A 318 31.64 27.53 -5.99
N ILE A 319 31.27 27.62 -4.70
CA ILE A 319 30.07 28.26 -4.17
C ILE A 319 30.49 29.15 -2.99
N ARG A 320 29.62 30.08 -2.57
CA ARG A 320 29.83 30.99 -1.44
C ARG A 320 29.00 30.61 -0.21
N HIS A 321 27.76 30.15 -0.44
CA HIS A 321 26.82 29.79 0.62
C HIS A 321 25.90 28.65 0.18
N VAL A 322 25.40 27.87 1.14
CA VAL A 322 24.24 27.00 0.96
C VAL A 322 23.06 27.71 1.63
N GLU A 323 22.18 28.31 0.84
CA GLU A 323 21.14 29.22 1.35
C GLU A 323 19.82 28.53 1.67
N ALA A 324 19.51 27.41 1.02
CA ALA A 324 18.30 26.64 1.25
C ALA A 324 18.45 25.20 0.75
N ALA A 325 17.58 24.33 1.23
CA ALA A 325 17.37 23.00 0.68
C ALA A 325 15.90 22.82 0.27
N TRP A 326 15.67 22.33 -0.94
CA TRP A 326 14.35 21.90 -1.40
C TRP A 326 14.26 20.38 -1.36
N VAL A 327 13.24 19.84 -0.69
CA VAL A 327 13.00 18.39 -0.64
C VAL A 327 11.92 18.03 -1.65
N THR A 328 12.24 17.09 -2.55
CA THR A 328 11.32 16.65 -3.60
C THR A 328 10.33 15.59 -3.11
N HIS A 329 10.77 14.62 -2.29
CA HIS A 329 9.90 13.60 -1.70
C HIS A 329 10.58 12.90 -0.51
N TYR A 330 9.88 11.98 0.17
CA TYR A 330 10.27 11.43 1.48
C TYR A 330 11.12 10.15 1.44
N HIS A 331 11.46 9.63 0.26
CA HIS A 331 12.24 8.39 0.18
C HIS A 331 13.62 8.58 0.81
N ASP A 332 14.10 7.54 1.49
CA ASP A 332 15.30 7.57 2.31
C ASP A 332 16.56 7.96 1.53
N ASP A 333 16.65 7.52 0.28
CA ASP A 333 17.66 7.91 -0.69
C ASP A 333 17.54 9.35 -1.19
N HIS A 334 16.63 10.16 -0.65
CA HIS A 334 16.57 11.60 -0.85
C HIS A 334 16.73 12.38 0.45
N VAL A 335 16.36 11.81 1.60
CA VAL A 335 16.21 12.60 2.83
C VAL A 335 17.02 12.14 4.04
N ASP A 336 17.66 10.97 4.01
CA ASP A 336 18.43 10.46 5.17
C ASP A 336 19.56 11.39 5.63
N GLY A 337 20.14 12.16 4.71
CA GLY A 337 21.18 13.15 4.99
C GLY A 337 20.66 14.52 5.43
N MET A 338 19.35 14.81 5.32
CA MET A 338 18.78 16.13 5.57
C MET A 338 19.05 16.67 6.99
N PRO A 339 18.93 15.88 8.08
CA PRO A 339 19.29 16.36 9.41
C PRO A 339 20.76 16.76 9.54
N GLU A 340 21.67 16.10 8.82
CA GLU A 340 23.07 16.48 8.81
C GLU A 340 23.31 17.75 7.99
N LEU A 341 22.68 17.88 6.83
CA LEU A 341 22.71 19.08 6.00
C LEU A 341 22.30 20.31 6.82
N GLN A 342 21.17 20.23 7.53
CA GLN A 342 20.65 21.32 8.35
C GLN A 342 21.61 21.67 9.49
N ARG A 343 22.20 20.68 10.18
CA ARG A 343 23.21 20.93 11.23
C ARG A 343 24.49 21.55 10.67
N ALA A 344 24.89 21.16 9.45
CA ALA A 344 26.15 21.60 8.86
C ALA A 344 26.09 23.03 8.31
N PHE A 345 24.96 23.43 7.73
CA PHE A 345 24.83 24.70 7.01
C PHE A 345 23.81 25.67 7.63
N GLY A 346 22.93 25.21 8.52
CA GLY A 346 21.88 26.03 9.11
C GLY A 346 20.85 26.54 8.09
N CYS A 347 20.81 25.96 6.88
CA CYS A 347 19.92 26.41 5.82
C CYS A 347 18.47 25.98 6.05
N PRO A 348 17.47 26.82 5.71
CA PRO A 348 16.06 26.45 5.73
C PRO A 348 15.78 25.27 4.78
N VAL A 349 15.01 24.31 5.27
CA VAL A 349 14.42 23.23 4.47
C VAL A 349 13.04 23.68 4.01
N ILE A 350 12.78 23.59 2.71
CA ILE A 350 11.55 24.05 2.05
C ILE A 350 10.97 22.89 1.26
N THR A 351 9.65 22.71 1.32
CA THR A 351 8.94 21.74 0.46
C THR A 351 7.45 22.06 0.39
N ASP A 352 6.70 21.28 -0.38
CA ASP A 352 5.24 21.35 -0.50
C ASP A 352 4.52 20.91 0.78
N GLU A 353 3.37 21.51 1.06
CA GLU A 353 2.56 21.25 2.26
C GLU A 353 2.10 19.79 2.40
N HIS A 354 1.99 19.05 1.30
CA HIS A 354 1.63 17.62 1.34
C HIS A 354 2.81 16.72 1.77
N LEU A 355 4.06 17.21 1.69
CA LEU A 355 5.26 16.49 2.09
C LEU A 355 5.77 16.93 3.47
N ALA A 356 5.60 18.20 3.83
CA ALA A 356 6.25 18.81 5.01
C ALA A 356 6.11 17.95 6.28
N GLU A 357 4.90 17.52 6.61
CA GLU A 357 4.68 16.74 7.84
C GLU A 357 5.31 15.34 7.81
N VAL A 358 5.42 14.72 6.63
CA VAL A 358 6.07 13.41 6.48
C VAL A 358 7.56 13.49 6.86
N ILE A 359 8.19 14.63 6.57
CA ILE A 359 9.60 14.92 6.88
C ILE A 359 9.77 15.33 8.35
N GLU A 360 8.86 16.13 8.90
CA GLU A 360 8.95 16.59 10.30
C GLU A 360 8.59 15.50 11.32
N HIS A 361 7.62 14.66 10.97
CA HIS A 361 6.99 13.69 11.86
C HIS A 361 6.80 12.33 11.16
N PRO A 362 7.89 11.67 10.75
CA PRO A 362 7.81 10.43 9.98
C PRO A 362 7.05 9.33 10.72
N GLU A 363 7.03 9.33 12.05
CA GLU A 363 6.33 8.35 12.89
C GLU A 363 4.81 8.35 12.70
N ARG A 364 4.25 9.47 12.22
CA ARG A 364 2.81 9.62 11.98
C ARG A 364 2.33 8.91 10.72
N PHE A 365 3.24 8.46 9.87
CA PHE A 365 2.96 7.81 8.58
C PHE A 365 3.62 6.43 8.49
N CYS A 366 3.11 5.57 7.62
CA CYS A 366 3.73 4.30 7.26
C CYS A 366 3.80 4.22 5.74
N LEU A 367 4.89 4.71 5.16
CA LEU A 367 5.04 4.85 3.72
C LEU A 367 6.23 4.02 3.18
N PRO A 368 6.22 3.62 1.90
CA PRO A 368 7.34 2.95 1.23
C PRO A 368 8.66 3.72 1.35
N ALA A 369 9.79 3.03 1.54
CA ALA A 369 11.13 3.67 1.53
C ALA A 369 11.26 4.90 2.47
N GLN A 370 10.41 5.03 3.48
CA GLN A 370 10.36 6.22 4.32
C GLN A 370 11.56 6.27 5.29
N SER A 371 12.24 7.40 5.31
CA SER A 371 13.27 7.70 6.31
C SER A 371 12.67 7.78 7.73
N PRO A 372 13.32 7.20 8.75
CA PRO A 372 12.91 7.37 10.15
C PRO A 372 13.39 8.68 10.76
N LEU A 373 14.20 9.48 10.04
CA LEU A 373 14.90 10.62 10.62
C LEU A 373 14.10 11.92 10.44
N PRO A 374 13.59 12.53 11.52
CA PRO A 374 12.84 13.77 11.41
C PRO A 374 13.77 14.93 11.02
N CYS A 375 13.28 15.82 10.17
CA CYS A 375 13.95 17.07 9.80
C CYS A 375 12.95 18.24 9.86
N PRO A 376 13.19 19.28 10.69
CA PRO A 376 12.34 20.47 10.72
C PRO A 376 12.22 21.15 9.35
N VAL A 377 10.98 21.44 8.93
CA VAL A 377 10.69 22.14 7.67
C VAL A 377 10.48 23.61 7.98
N ALA A 378 11.36 24.46 7.45
CA ALA A 378 11.30 25.90 7.69
C ALA A 378 10.15 26.59 6.93
N ARG A 379 9.74 26.04 5.78
CA ARG A 379 8.62 26.55 4.98
C ARG A 379 7.91 25.43 4.23
N ALA A 380 6.64 25.22 4.57
CA ALA A 380 5.69 24.46 3.77
C ALA A 380 5.03 25.38 2.74
N THR A 381 5.30 25.18 1.46
CA THR A 381 4.72 25.96 0.35
C THR A 381 3.42 25.36 -0.13
N ARG A 382 2.58 26.18 -0.76
CA ARG A 382 1.40 25.72 -1.51
C ARG A 382 1.71 25.59 -2.99
N HIS A 383 0.93 24.76 -3.68
CA HIS A 383 0.98 24.68 -5.14
C HIS A 383 0.78 26.07 -5.77
N GLY A 384 1.74 26.48 -6.61
CA GLY A 384 1.75 27.78 -7.29
C GLY A 384 2.40 28.92 -6.50
N ASP A 385 2.84 28.70 -5.25
CA ASP A 385 3.61 29.71 -4.53
C ASP A 385 4.89 30.04 -5.30
N SER A 386 5.06 31.32 -5.66
CA SER A 386 6.25 31.81 -6.34
C SER A 386 7.02 32.83 -5.50
N TRP A 387 8.34 32.84 -5.65
CA TRP A 387 9.21 33.85 -5.05
C TRP A 387 10.50 34.01 -5.85
N ASP A 388 11.12 35.18 -5.76
CA ASP A 388 12.41 35.45 -6.40
C ASP A 388 13.55 34.99 -5.49
N TRP A 389 14.58 34.38 -6.07
CA TRP A 389 15.82 33.96 -5.43
C TRP A 389 17.00 34.27 -6.37
N HIS A 390 17.77 35.31 -6.01
CA HIS A 390 18.77 35.93 -6.88
C HIS A 390 18.19 36.21 -8.29
N GLU A 391 18.79 35.66 -9.35
CA GLU A 391 18.35 35.79 -10.74
C GLU A 391 17.27 34.78 -11.17
N PHE A 392 16.84 33.90 -10.27
CA PHE A 392 15.80 32.90 -10.54
C PHE A 392 14.46 33.31 -9.92
N ARG A 393 13.39 32.95 -10.60
CA ARG A 393 12.04 32.87 -10.03
C ARG A 393 11.71 31.42 -9.75
N PHE A 394 11.37 31.10 -8.52
CA PHE A 394 10.90 29.78 -8.12
C PHE A 394 9.38 29.72 -8.10
N THR A 395 8.84 28.55 -8.45
CA THR A 395 7.43 28.19 -8.26
C THR A 395 7.34 26.78 -7.69
N ALA A 396 6.77 26.68 -6.49
CA ALA A 396 6.51 25.41 -5.82
C ALA A 396 5.29 24.71 -6.42
N LEU A 397 5.34 23.39 -6.53
CA LEU A 397 4.28 22.58 -7.12
C LEU A 397 4.00 21.37 -6.24
N HIS A 398 2.74 21.14 -5.89
CA HIS A 398 2.31 19.77 -5.57
C HIS A 398 2.51 18.89 -6.81
N TRP A 399 3.33 17.84 -6.68
CA TRP A 399 3.80 17.01 -7.79
C TRP A 399 3.55 15.52 -7.50
N PRO A 400 2.30 15.05 -7.61
CA PRO A 400 1.88 13.72 -7.16
C PRO A 400 2.22 12.61 -8.18
N GLY A 401 3.43 12.64 -8.75
CA GLY A 401 3.87 11.69 -9.77
C GLY A 401 4.27 10.35 -9.14
N GLN A 402 5.53 10.20 -8.74
CA GLN A 402 6.02 8.97 -8.12
C GLN A 402 5.32 8.65 -6.79
N THR A 403 4.90 9.68 -6.04
CA THR A 403 4.12 9.53 -4.81
C THR A 403 3.19 10.71 -4.59
N HIS A 404 2.06 10.49 -3.92
CA HIS A 404 1.14 11.56 -3.50
C HIS A 404 1.82 12.68 -2.70
N HIS A 405 2.85 12.34 -1.92
CA HIS A 405 3.64 13.27 -1.12
C HIS A 405 4.87 13.81 -1.89
N GLY A 406 4.72 14.04 -3.19
CA GLY A 406 5.77 14.57 -4.07
C GLY A 406 5.66 16.09 -4.24
N ALA A 407 6.81 16.74 -4.34
CA ALA A 407 7.00 18.17 -4.48
C ALA A 407 7.89 18.49 -5.67
N GLY A 408 7.41 19.35 -6.57
CA GLY A 408 8.14 19.85 -7.71
C GLY A 408 8.58 21.30 -7.50
N LEU A 409 9.74 21.66 -8.05
CA LEU A 409 10.23 23.04 -8.07
C LEU A 409 10.50 23.45 -9.51
N LEU A 410 9.77 24.45 -10.00
CA LEU A 410 10.11 25.13 -11.25
C LEU A 410 11.03 26.31 -10.93
N ALA A 411 12.20 26.34 -11.56
CA ALA A 411 13.15 27.44 -11.52
C ALA A 411 13.28 28.09 -12.89
N GLU A 412 12.94 29.38 -12.97
CA GLU A 412 13.01 30.19 -14.18
C GLU A 412 14.14 31.20 -14.05
N GLY A 413 15.16 31.10 -14.90
CA GLY A 413 16.32 31.99 -14.87
C GLY A 413 17.28 31.65 -16.01
N HIS A 414 18.16 32.59 -16.37
CA HIS A 414 19.08 32.43 -17.52
C HIS A 414 18.38 32.06 -18.84
N GLY A 415 17.12 32.47 -19.02
CA GLY A 415 16.32 32.14 -20.20
C GLY A 415 15.87 30.68 -20.28
N LEU A 416 15.98 29.92 -19.18
CA LEU A 416 15.58 28.51 -19.08
C LEU A 416 14.46 28.33 -18.05
N ARG A 417 13.59 27.35 -18.32
CA ARG A 417 12.57 26.82 -17.41
C ARG A 417 12.99 25.43 -16.95
N MET A 418 13.57 25.34 -15.76
CA MET A 418 14.13 24.11 -15.20
C MET A 418 13.18 23.52 -14.16
N LEU A 419 12.63 22.35 -14.42
CA LEU A 419 11.71 21.66 -13.52
C LEU A 419 12.43 20.52 -12.80
N PHE A 420 12.53 20.61 -11.48
CA PHE A 420 12.97 19.53 -10.61
C PHE A 420 11.75 18.70 -10.19
N ALA A 421 11.59 17.52 -10.80
CA ALA A 421 10.34 16.75 -10.80
C ALA A 421 10.36 15.51 -9.86
N GLY A 422 11.39 15.40 -9.02
CA GLY A 422 11.70 14.18 -8.29
C GLY A 422 11.83 12.99 -9.25
N ASP A 423 11.44 11.81 -8.78
CA ASP A 423 11.64 10.56 -9.51
C ASP A 423 10.54 10.23 -10.52
N SER A 424 9.54 11.10 -10.64
CA SER A 424 8.29 10.82 -11.39
C SER A 424 8.52 10.39 -12.84
N PHE A 425 9.57 10.90 -13.49
CA PHE A 425 9.84 10.68 -14.90
C PHE A 425 11.28 10.31 -15.16
N SER A 426 11.51 9.45 -16.13
CA SER A 426 12.83 9.19 -16.73
C SER A 426 12.76 9.40 -18.24
N PRO A 427 13.89 9.40 -18.95
CA PRO A 427 13.87 9.40 -20.42
C PRO A 427 13.05 8.25 -21.03
N CYS A 428 12.80 7.17 -20.28
CA CYS A 428 12.06 6.00 -20.73
C CYS A 428 10.56 6.00 -20.35
N GLY A 429 10.08 6.97 -19.57
CA GLY A 429 8.66 7.04 -19.19
C GLY A 429 8.41 7.46 -17.74
N ILE A 430 7.48 6.77 -17.06
CA ILE A 430 6.95 7.11 -15.74
C ILE A 430 7.36 6.12 -14.66
N ASP A 431 7.48 6.61 -13.43
CA ASP A 431 7.93 5.87 -12.26
C ASP A 431 6.74 5.50 -11.34
N ASP A 432 5.91 4.56 -11.78
CA ASP A 432 4.62 4.26 -11.13
C ASP A 432 4.52 2.82 -10.60
N TYR A 433 5.65 2.25 -10.21
CA TYR A 433 5.79 0.83 -9.92
C TYR A 433 5.43 0.40 -8.49
N CYS A 434 5.25 1.34 -7.55
CA CYS A 434 4.90 1.04 -6.16
C CYS A 434 3.48 1.53 -5.83
N CYS A 435 2.56 0.60 -5.58
CA CYS A 435 1.18 0.93 -5.19
C CYS A 435 1.12 1.74 -3.89
N GLY A 436 2.01 1.42 -2.93
CA GLY A 436 2.08 2.08 -1.61
C GLY A 436 2.41 3.57 -1.67
N ASN A 437 2.93 4.07 -2.79
CA ASN A 437 3.21 5.50 -2.99
C ASN A 437 1.94 6.34 -3.21
N ARG A 438 0.76 5.71 -3.31
CA ARG A 438 -0.55 6.35 -3.44
C ARG A 438 -0.72 7.16 -4.73
N ASN A 439 -0.57 6.50 -5.88
CA ASN A 439 -0.73 7.13 -7.20
C ASN A 439 -2.08 6.73 -7.83
N PRO A 440 -3.21 7.32 -7.41
CA PRO A 440 -4.52 6.95 -7.92
C PRO A 440 -4.67 7.32 -9.40
N PRO A 441 -5.31 6.47 -10.23
CA PRO A 441 -5.62 6.80 -11.62
C PRO A 441 -6.73 7.86 -11.74
N GLY A 442 -6.87 8.43 -12.93
CA GLY A 442 -7.94 9.36 -13.27
C GLY A 442 -7.44 10.74 -13.71
N ALA A 443 -8.30 11.47 -14.42
CA ALA A 443 -8.01 12.82 -14.89
C ALA A 443 -7.74 13.77 -13.70
N GLY A 444 -6.75 14.66 -13.86
CA GLY A 444 -6.37 15.62 -12.81
C GLY A 444 -5.78 14.99 -11.54
N ARG A 445 -5.42 13.70 -11.56
CA ARG A 445 -4.81 12.98 -10.44
C ARG A 445 -3.51 12.28 -10.86
N GLY A 446 -2.63 12.05 -9.89
CA GLY A 446 -1.41 11.27 -10.07
C GLY A 446 -0.60 11.73 -11.30
N TYR A 447 -0.18 10.76 -12.08
CA TYR A 447 0.54 11.00 -13.34
C TYR A 447 -0.21 11.86 -14.36
N ARG A 448 -1.53 11.76 -14.47
CA ARG A 448 -2.29 12.59 -15.43
C ARG A 448 -2.25 14.06 -15.02
N ARG A 449 -2.27 14.37 -13.71
CA ARG A 449 -2.02 15.74 -13.21
C ARG A 449 -0.62 16.21 -13.57
N CYS A 450 0.40 15.37 -13.42
CA CYS A 450 1.76 15.73 -13.79
C CYS A 450 1.89 15.99 -15.31
N LEU A 451 1.21 15.23 -16.17
CA LEU A 451 1.19 15.50 -17.61
C LEU A 451 0.50 16.84 -17.94
N ASP A 452 -0.61 17.15 -17.27
CA ASP A 452 -1.29 18.46 -17.41
C ASP A 452 -0.34 19.60 -17.01
N LEU A 453 0.39 19.45 -15.91
CA LEU A 453 1.39 20.43 -15.46
C LEU A 453 2.57 20.56 -16.42
N LEU A 454 3.06 19.48 -17.01
CA LEU A 454 4.11 19.57 -18.04
C LEU A 454 3.63 20.37 -19.25
N ARG A 455 2.36 20.22 -19.64
CA ARG A 455 1.76 21.02 -20.72
C ARG A 455 1.52 22.46 -20.31
N GLU A 456 1.13 22.74 -19.07
CA GLU A 456 0.91 24.11 -18.58
C GLU A 456 2.23 24.88 -18.42
N LEU A 457 3.24 24.22 -17.84
CA LEU A 457 4.49 24.85 -17.45
C LEU A 457 5.50 24.93 -18.60
N HIS A 458 5.37 24.09 -19.63
CA HIS A 458 6.30 24.01 -20.77
C HIS A 458 7.78 24.07 -20.34
N PRO A 459 8.27 23.17 -19.48
CA PRO A 459 9.66 23.21 -19.03
C PRO A 459 10.62 22.91 -20.19
N ASP A 460 11.74 23.62 -20.23
CA ASP A 460 12.82 23.35 -21.18
C ASP A 460 13.61 22.10 -20.76
N LEU A 461 13.75 21.91 -19.45
CA LEU A 461 14.53 20.84 -18.83
C LEU A 461 13.75 20.23 -17.67
N ILE A 462 13.59 18.91 -17.69
CA ILE A 462 13.08 18.10 -16.58
C ILE A 462 14.28 17.40 -15.94
N PHE A 463 14.48 17.66 -14.65
CA PHE A 463 15.47 17.01 -13.82
C PHE A 463 14.82 15.91 -13.00
N ASN A 464 15.36 14.71 -13.13
CA ASN A 464 15.15 13.61 -12.21
C ASN A 464 16.46 13.39 -11.41
N PRO A 465 16.37 13.29 -10.07
CA PRO A 465 17.50 13.05 -9.17
C PRO A 465 18.48 11.94 -9.57
N HIS A 466 17.98 10.80 -10.04
CA HIS A 466 18.78 9.61 -10.40
C HIS A 466 19.37 9.68 -11.81
N GLN A 467 19.04 10.71 -12.60
CA GLN A 467 19.55 10.87 -13.96
C GLN A 467 20.85 11.67 -13.95
N ALA A 468 21.78 11.36 -14.85
CA ALA A 468 23.00 12.15 -15.01
C ALA A 468 22.78 13.45 -15.81
N ALA A 469 21.66 13.56 -16.53
CA ALA A 469 21.36 14.68 -17.41
C ALA A 469 19.84 14.92 -17.47
N PRO A 470 19.40 16.18 -17.66
CA PRO A 470 17.99 16.49 -17.86
C PRO A 470 17.49 15.97 -19.21
N PHE A 471 16.18 15.96 -19.37
CA PHE A 471 15.49 15.61 -20.62
C PHE A 471 14.26 16.49 -20.80
N ARG A 472 13.54 16.29 -21.90
CA ARG A 472 12.22 16.89 -22.10
C ARG A 472 11.31 15.90 -22.82
N PHE A 473 10.02 15.99 -22.55
CA PHE A 473 9.01 15.31 -23.35
C PHE A 473 8.45 16.26 -24.41
N ASP A 474 8.29 15.76 -25.62
CA ASP A 474 7.49 16.43 -26.64
C ASP A 474 6.01 16.05 -26.50
N GLU A 475 5.13 16.77 -27.19
CA GLU A 475 3.69 16.53 -27.11
C GLU A 475 3.33 15.10 -27.56
N ALA A 476 4.04 14.54 -28.55
CA ALA A 476 3.80 13.18 -29.00
C ALA A 476 4.06 12.14 -27.89
N THR A 477 5.12 12.34 -27.10
CA THR A 477 5.44 11.52 -25.94
C THR A 477 4.38 11.67 -24.84
N LEU A 478 3.98 12.90 -24.52
CA LEU A 478 2.94 13.16 -23.52
C LEU A 478 1.60 12.51 -23.90
N VAL A 479 1.17 12.66 -25.16
CA VAL A 479 -0.04 12.02 -25.70
C VAL A 479 0.03 10.49 -25.59
N ARG A 480 1.20 9.90 -25.87
CA ARG A 480 1.36 8.45 -25.79
C ARG A 480 1.30 7.92 -24.36
N ILE A 481 1.95 8.60 -23.41
CA ILE A 481 1.88 8.23 -21.98
C ILE A 481 0.44 8.38 -21.49
N GLU A 482 -0.24 9.48 -21.84
CA GLU A 482 -1.63 9.69 -21.44
C GLU A 482 -2.57 8.63 -22.00
N ALA A 483 -2.44 8.28 -23.29
CA ALA A 483 -3.25 7.23 -23.90
C ALA A 483 -3.06 5.87 -23.22
N ASN A 484 -1.83 5.53 -22.84
CA ASN A 484 -1.53 4.32 -22.07
C ASN A 484 -2.20 4.36 -20.68
N LEU A 485 -2.09 5.47 -19.96
CA LEU A 485 -2.73 5.63 -18.64
C LEU A 485 -4.26 5.52 -18.72
N VAL A 486 -4.90 6.06 -19.77
CA VAL A 486 -6.35 5.93 -20.00
C VAL A 486 -6.73 4.47 -20.30
N ALA A 487 -5.96 3.76 -21.12
CA ALA A 487 -6.18 2.34 -21.39
C ALA A 487 -6.05 1.49 -20.12
N ARG A 488 -5.03 1.78 -19.30
CA ARG A 488 -4.84 1.15 -17.99
C ARG A 488 -6.02 1.43 -17.05
N GLU A 489 -6.50 2.66 -16.98
CA GLU A 489 -7.64 3.02 -16.13
C GLU A 489 -8.89 2.19 -16.47
N ALA A 490 -9.20 2.03 -17.76
CA ALA A 490 -10.32 1.20 -18.22
C ALA A 490 -10.14 -0.28 -17.85
N LEU A 491 -8.94 -0.82 -18.02
CA LEU A 491 -8.64 -2.21 -17.67
C LEU A 491 -8.67 -2.44 -16.15
N LEU A 492 -8.13 -1.50 -15.38
CA LEU A 492 -8.16 -1.51 -13.91
C LEU A 492 -9.59 -1.47 -13.39
N ALA A 493 -10.48 -0.68 -13.99
CA ALA A 493 -11.90 -0.65 -13.62
C ALA A 493 -12.59 -2.00 -13.85
N ALA A 494 -12.15 -2.78 -14.83
CA ALA A 494 -12.66 -4.13 -15.07
C ALA A 494 -12.01 -5.20 -14.15
N LEU A 495 -10.75 -4.99 -13.76
CA LEU A 495 -9.96 -5.93 -12.97
C LEU A 495 -10.15 -5.78 -11.45
N LEU A 496 -10.47 -4.58 -10.97
CA LEU A 496 -10.60 -4.27 -9.55
C LEU A 496 -12.07 -4.10 -9.14
N PRO A 497 -12.44 -4.46 -7.90
CA PRO A 497 -13.80 -4.29 -7.42
C PRO A 497 -14.10 -2.83 -7.02
N GLY A 498 -15.38 -2.47 -7.07
CA GLY A 498 -15.88 -1.16 -6.60
C GLY A 498 -16.04 -0.14 -7.73
N ASP A 499 -16.42 1.08 -7.35
CA ASP A 499 -16.80 2.14 -8.30
C ASP A 499 -15.60 2.81 -8.98
N THR A 500 -14.40 2.67 -8.40
CA THR A 500 -13.17 3.25 -8.93
C THR A 500 -11.98 2.35 -8.65
N PRO A 501 -11.05 2.18 -9.62
CA PRO A 501 -9.86 1.36 -9.42
C PRO A 501 -8.89 1.92 -8.37
N ALA A 502 -9.00 3.21 -8.00
CA ALA A 502 -8.09 3.83 -7.03
C ALA A 502 -8.03 3.09 -5.69
N PHE A 503 -9.13 2.52 -5.20
CA PHE A 503 -9.16 1.75 -3.94
C PHE A 503 -8.34 0.45 -3.99
N GLY A 504 -8.15 -0.12 -5.18
CA GLY A 504 -7.32 -1.32 -5.38
C GLY A 504 -5.84 -1.01 -5.63
N LEU A 505 -5.46 0.26 -5.77
CA LEU A 505 -4.07 0.71 -5.88
C LEU A 505 -3.58 1.42 -4.62
N ASP A 506 -4.37 2.32 -4.03
CA ASP A 506 -3.96 3.07 -2.84
C ASP A 506 -4.22 2.25 -1.58
N GLU A 507 -3.24 1.49 -1.08
CA GLU A 507 -3.36 0.81 0.22
C GLU A 507 -3.54 1.80 1.39
N TRP A 508 -3.36 3.10 1.23
CA TRP A 508 -3.49 4.06 2.33
C TRP A 508 -4.69 5.00 2.18
N TRP A 509 -5.67 4.62 1.34
CA TRP A 509 -6.94 5.36 1.18
C TRP A 509 -7.74 5.42 2.48
N VAL A 510 -7.59 4.40 3.35
CA VAL A 510 -7.87 4.53 4.79
C VAL A 510 -6.55 4.43 5.51
N ARG A 511 -6.28 5.33 6.46
CA ARG A 511 -5.12 5.24 7.35
C ARG A 511 -5.46 5.68 8.75
N THR A 512 -4.70 5.19 9.70
CA THR A 512 -4.69 5.72 11.07
C THR A 512 -3.73 6.90 11.16
N TYR A 513 -4.02 7.83 12.07
CA TYR A 513 -3.19 8.99 12.25
C TYR A 513 -3.24 9.50 13.72
N PRO A 514 -2.09 9.73 14.37
CA PRO A 514 -0.77 9.32 13.90
C PRO A 514 -0.69 7.78 13.79
N TYR A 515 0.08 7.27 12.83
CA TYR A 515 0.29 5.83 12.67
C TYR A 515 0.97 5.22 13.91
N GLU A 516 2.00 5.90 14.45
CA GLU A 516 2.58 5.60 15.76
C GLU A 516 2.40 6.75 16.76
N GLN A 517 2.13 6.42 18.01
CA GLN A 517 2.16 7.39 19.12
C GLN A 517 2.56 6.74 20.44
N THR A 518 2.91 7.57 21.42
CA THR A 518 3.22 7.15 22.79
C THR A 518 2.08 7.53 23.73
N ALA A 519 1.71 6.62 24.63
CA ALA A 519 0.75 6.87 25.71
C ALA A 519 1.24 6.22 27.01
N ARG A 520 0.75 6.68 28.16
CA ARG A 520 1.05 6.10 29.48
C ARG A 520 -0.11 5.24 29.99
N ALA A 521 0.18 4.36 30.94
CA ALA A 521 -0.85 3.63 31.67
C ALA A 521 -1.86 4.62 32.30
N GLY A 522 -3.16 4.35 32.12
CA GLY A 522 -4.25 5.22 32.56
C GLY A 522 -4.50 6.46 31.70
N GLU A 523 -3.66 6.74 30.71
CA GLU A 523 -3.80 7.92 29.84
C GLU A 523 -4.85 7.69 28.75
N ALA A 524 -5.66 8.72 28.49
CA ALA A 524 -6.53 8.76 27.34
C ALA A 524 -5.84 9.47 26.17
N PHE A 525 -5.98 8.93 24.97
CA PHE A 525 -5.42 9.49 23.75
C PHE A 525 -6.42 9.40 22.60
N ASP A 526 -6.18 10.22 21.57
CA ASP A 526 -6.99 10.25 20.36
C ASP A 526 -6.27 9.53 19.23
N LEU A 527 -7.02 8.73 18.49
CA LEU A 527 -6.58 8.06 17.28
C LEU A 527 -7.50 8.49 16.14
N ALA A 528 -6.97 9.19 15.15
CA ALA A 528 -7.73 9.51 13.97
C ALA A 528 -7.72 8.37 12.94
N VAL A 529 -8.78 8.30 12.17
CA VAL A 529 -8.92 7.45 11.00
C VAL A 529 -9.26 8.37 9.83
N CYS A 530 -8.30 8.52 8.92
CA CYS A 530 -8.42 9.34 7.73
C CYS A 530 -8.90 8.47 6.57
N PHE A 531 -9.83 9.01 5.77
CA PHE A 531 -10.44 8.37 4.63
C PHE A 531 -10.33 9.28 3.41
N THR A 532 -9.65 8.83 2.36
CA THR A 532 -9.62 9.51 1.06
C THR A 532 -10.74 8.97 0.18
N SER A 533 -11.66 9.85 -0.26
CA SER A 533 -12.67 9.48 -1.25
C SER A 533 -12.17 9.72 -2.67
N TYR A 534 -12.18 8.68 -3.50
CA TYR A 534 -11.86 8.77 -4.93
C TYR A 534 -13.09 8.87 -5.84
N GLY A 535 -14.28 8.83 -5.25
CA GLY A 535 -15.58 8.85 -5.94
C GLY A 535 -16.53 9.87 -5.31
N PRO A 536 -17.86 9.63 -5.41
CA PRO A 536 -18.86 10.47 -4.78
C PRO A 536 -18.70 10.57 -3.25
N ARG A 537 -19.52 11.43 -2.64
CA ARG A 537 -19.67 11.47 -1.18
C ARG A 537 -19.99 10.08 -0.66
N ALA A 538 -19.34 9.70 0.43
CA ALA A 538 -19.44 8.36 1.00
C ALA A 538 -19.61 8.41 2.53
N ALA A 539 -20.41 7.48 3.06
CA ALA A 539 -20.54 7.27 4.50
C ALA A 539 -19.36 6.43 4.99
N ALA A 540 -18.69 6.89 6.05
CA ALA A 540 -17.58 6.21 6.68
C ALA A 540 -17.90 5.90 8.14
N ALA A 541 -17.46 4.74 8.62
CA ALA A 541 -17.46 4.44 10.04
C ALA A 541 -16.19 3.71 10.46
N ALA A 542 -15.75 3.98 11.69
CA ALA A 542 -14.59 3.35 12.29
C ALA A 542 -14.88 2.89 13.71
N GLN A 543 -14.28 1.75 14.08
CA GLN A 543 -14.32 1.20 15.43
C GLN A 543 -12.94 0.64 15.78
N ALA A 544 -12.36 1.04 16.91
CA ALA A 544 -11.17 0.39 17.43
C ALA A 544 -11.52 -1.03 17.91
N ALA A 545 -10.76 -2.02 17.46
CA ALA A 545 -10.75 -3.37 18.02
C ALA A 545 -9.61 -3.48 19.02
N ALA A 546 -9.68 -2.66 20.08
CA ALA A 546 -8.62 -2.54 21.08
C ALA A 546 -8.42 -3.86 21.87
N PRO A 547 -7.21 -4.10 22.40
CA PRO A 547 -6.95 -5.25 23.26
C PRO A 547 -7.80 -5.26 24.52
N ASP A 548 -7.89 -6.41 25.17
CA ASP A 548 -8.61 -6.56 26.44
C ASP A 548 -8.14 -5.54 27.50
N GLY A 549 -9.12 -4.98 28.21
CA GLY A 549 -8.89 -3.95 29.24
C GLY A 549 -8.83 -2.52 28.70
N TRP A 550 -8.56 -2.30 27.42
CA TRP A 550 -8.55 -0.94 26.83
C TRP A 550 -9.97 -0.43 26.68
N VAL A 551 -10.21 0.81 27.09
CA VAL A 551 -11.55 1.41 27.06
C VAL A 551 -11.66 2.36 25.87
N ALA A 552 -12.59 2.07 24.96
CA ALA A 552 -12.99 3.01 23.92
C ALA A 552 -13.99 4.02 24.49
N GLY A 553 -13.70 5.31 24.35
CA GLY A 553 -14.60 6.39 24.71
C GLY A 553 -15.61 6.67 23.59
N GLY A 554 -16.85 7.01 23.97
CA GLY A 554 -17.92 7.36 23.03
C GLY A 554 -18.68 6.16 22.46
N PRO A 555 -19.42 6.33 21.34
CA PRO A 555 -20.13 5.23 20.71
C PRO A 555 -19.18 4.15 20.19
N ALA A 556 -19.68 2.91 20.13
CA ALA A 556 -18.91 1.77 19.66
C ALA A 556 -18.42 1.92 18.20
N TRP A 557 -19.17 2.65 17.38
CA TRP A 557 -18.78 3.07 16.03
C TRP A 557 -18.81 4.59 15.98
N GLN A 558 -17.72 5.20 15.50
CA GLN A 558 -17.72 6.59 15.06
C GLN A 558 -18.13 6.62 13.60
N GLU A 559 -19.03 7.53 13.24
CA GLU A 559 -19.61 7.62 11.90
C GLU A 559 -19.49 9.05 11.38
N GLY A 560 -19.37 9.20 10.07
CA GLY A 560 -19.35 10.49 9.40
C GLY A 560 -19.44 10.34 7.88
N GLU A 561 -19.31 11.45 7.18
CA GLU A 561 -19.30 11.47 5.72
C GLU A 561 -17.98 12.04 5.21
N VAL A 562 -17.52 11.49 4.10
CA VAL A 562 -16.36 11.97 3.36
C VAL A 562 -16.85 12.59 2.07
N ALA A 563 -16.54 13.87 1.85
CA ALA A 563 -16.92 14.55 0.62
C ALA A 563 -16.19 13.97 -0.60
N ALA A 564 -16.76 14.19 -1.79
CA ALA A 564 -16.22 13.67 -3.03
C ALA A 564 -14.85 14.29 -3.31
N GLY A 565 -13.83 13.46 -3.53
CA GLY A 565 -12.46 13.93 -3.80
C GLY A 565 -11.72 14.53 -2.60
N GLU A 566 -12.29 14.48 -1.40
CA GLU A 566 -11.67 15.01 -0.18
C GLU A 566 -11.21 13.90 0.76
N GLU A 567 -10.46 14.31 1.78
CA GLU A 567 -10.14 13.48 2.94
C GLU A 567 -11.06 13.82 4.12
N GLY A 568 -11.71 12.80 4.67
CA GLY A 568 -12.49 12.91 5.91
C GLY A 568 -11.77 12.26 7.08
N ARG A 569 -12.06 12.73 8.29
CA ARG A 569 -11.40 12.28 9.52
C ARG A 569 -12.44 11.90 10.58
N LEU A 570 -12.32 10.70 11.13
CA LEU A 570 -13.04 10.25 12.34
C LEU A 570 -12.05 10.11 13.49
N VAL A 571 -12.43 10.50 14.71
CA VAL A 571 -11.55 10.42 15.89
C VAL A 571 -12.09 9.36 16.85
N LEU A 572 -11.26 8.37 17.14
CA LEU A 572 -11.48 7.32 18.12
C LEU A 572 -10.73 7.70 19.41
N ARG A 573 -11.44 7.82 20.53
CA ARG A 573 -10.80 8.06 21.83
C ARG A 573 -10.60 6.74 22.55
N LEU A 574 -9.39 6.50 23.05
CA LEU A 574 -9.02 5.26 23.74
C LEU A 574 -8.34 5.61 25.07
N THR A 575 -8.48 4.73 26.06
CA THR A 575 -7.80 4.85 27.35
C THR A 575 -6.96 3.61 27.60
N VAL A 576 -5.67 3.81 27.88
CA VAL A 576 -4.74 2.75 28.24
C VAL A 576 -5.10 2.23 29.63
N PRO A 577 -5.14 0.91 29.87
CA PRO A 577 -5.36 0.36 31.20
C PRO A 577 -4.37 0.92 32.23
N PRO A 578 -4.78 1.20 33.48
CA PRO A 578 -3.86 1.66 34.53
C PRO A 578 -2.75 0.67 34.87
N ASP A 579 -2.97 -0.62 34.60
CA ASP A 579 -2.02 -1.72 34.82
C ASP A 579 -1.32 -2.17 33.52
N ALA A 580 -1.44 -1.39 32.44
CA ALA A 580 -0.82 -1.70 31.17
C ALA A 580 0.71 -1.77 31.31
N ARG A 581 1.29 -2.87 30.80
CA ARG A 581 2.74 -3.03 30.77
C ARG A 581 3.36 -2.17 29.68
N PRO A 582 4.59 -1.68 29.87
CA PRO A 582 5.32 -0.98 28.82
C PRO A 582 5.55 -1.90 27.62
N GLY A 583 5.41 -1.36 26.41
CA GLY A 583 5.59 -2.12 25.19
C GLY A 583 4.80 -1.56 24.01
N GLN A 584 5.02 -2.18 22.85
CA GLN A 584 4.32 -1.87 21.62
C GLN A 584 2.98 -2.60 21.58
N VAL A 585 1.91 -1.87 21.26
CA VAL A 585 0.55 -2.41 21.12
C VAL A 585 0.00 -2.06 19.76
N VAL A 586 -0.43 -3.08 19.01
CA VAL A 586 -1.12 -2.90 17.72
C VAL A 586 -2.61 -2.77 18.00
N ILE A 587 -3.22 -1.69 17.52
CA ILE A 587 -4.65 -1.42 17.67
C ILE A 587 -5.31 -1.52 16.29
N PRO A 588 -5.92 -2.67 15.95
CA PRO A 588 -6.69 -2.77 14.72
C PRO A 588 -7.91 -1.85 14.74
N VAL A 589 -8.29 -1.37 13.57
CA VAL A 589 -9.45 -0.50 13.34
C VAL A 589 -10.35 -1.16 12.32
N ARG A 590 -11.57 -1.47 12.76
CA ARG A 590 -12.66 -1.94 11.93
C ARG A 590 -13.26 -0.80 11.14
N ILE A 591 -13.51 -1.06 9.86
CA ILE A 591 -13.98 -0.03 8.93
C ILE A 591 -15.33 -0.42 8.31
N ARG A 592 -16.21 0.56 8.14
CA ARG A 592 -17.32 0.50 7.18
C ARG A 592 -17.19 1.64 6.18
N TRP A 593 -17.45 1.31 4.92
CA TRP A 593 -17.47 2.25 3.81
C TRP A 593 -18.74 2.04 2.99
N ASN A 594 -19.60 3.07 2.90
CA ASN A 594 -20.93 2.98 2.30
C ASN A 594 -21.75 1.78 2.81
N GLY A 595 -21.72 1.58 4.14
CA GLY A 595 -22.41 0.48 4.81
C GLY A 595 -21.75 -0.90 4.64
N ARG A 596 -20.77 -1.06 3.73
CA ARG A 596 -20.00 -2.30 3.58
C ARG A 596 -18.98 -2.42 4.71
N TYR A 597 -19.04 -3.53 5.44
CA TYR A 597 -18.05 -3.85 6.45
C TYR A 597 -16.75 -4.38 5.82
N LEU A 598 -15.62 -3.75 6.12
CA LEU A 598 -14.29 -4.12 5.59
C LEU A 598 -13.42 -4.87 6.60
N GLY A 599 -13.94 -5.12 7.82
CA GLY A 599 -13.18 -5.78 8.88
C GLY A 599 -12.15 -4.84 9.49
N ALA A 600 -11.25 -5.40 10.31
CA ALA A 600 -10.07 -4.71 10.83
C ALA A 600 -9.10 -4.38 9.69
N PHE A 601 -9.42 -3.37 8.90
CA PHE A 601 -8.75 -3.05 7.65
C PHE A 601 -7.42 -2.34 7.91
N ARG A 602 -7.35 -1.47 8.93
CA ARG A 602 -6.15 -0.73 9.33
C ARG A 602 -5.79 -0.94 10.79
N HIS A 603 -4.66 -0.40 11.22
CA HIS A 603 -4.20 -0.47 12.59
C HIS A 603 -3.35 0.76 12.92
N ALA A 604 -3.20 1.05 14.21
CA ALA A 604 -2.23 2.00 14.73
C ALA A 604 -1.27 1.29 15.68
N ILE A 605 -0.11 1.87 15.92
CA ILE A 605 0.86 1.41 16.91
C ILE A 605 0.87 2.39 18.08
N VAL A 606 0.67 1.87 19.28
CA VAL A 606 0.79 2.65 20.52
C VAL A 606 1.93 2.08 21.35
N HIS A 607 2.91 2.92 21.65
CA HIS A 607 3.99 2.60 22.58
C HIS A 607 3.55 3.00 23.99
N VAL A 608 3.28 2.01 24.83
CA VAL A 608 3.00 2.24 26.25
C VAL A 608 4.31 2.53 26.96
N ALA A 609 4.47 3.76 27.44
CA ALA A 609 5.67 4.20 28.12
C ALA A 609 5.78 3.61 29.54
N PRO A 610 7.01 3.39 30.07
CA PRO A 610 7.20 3.02 31.48
C PRO A 610 6.67 4.11 32.41
N GLU A 611 6.14 3.70 33.57
CA GLU A 611 5.86 4.62 34.67
C GLU A 611 7.13 5.40 35.00
N ARG A 612 7.03 6.74 35.04
CA ARG A 612 8.13 7.56 35.56
C ARG A 612 8.30 7.19 37.04
N ARG A 613 9.44 6.59 37.38
CA ARG A 613 9.89 6.43 38.77
C ARG A 613 10.10 7.79 39.42
#